data_AF-A0A1E5TEU2-F1
#
_entry.id   AF-A0A1E5TEU2-F1
#
_cell.length_a   1.000
_cell.length_b   1.000
_cell.length_c   1.000
_cell.angle_alpha   90.00
_cell.angle_beta   90.00
_cell.angle_gamma   90.00
#
_symmetry.space_group_name_H-M   'P 1'
#
loop_
_entity.id
_entity.type
_entity.pdbx_description
1 polymer ?
#
loop_
_entity_poly.entity_id
_entity_poly.type
_entity_poly.pdbx_seq_one_letter_code
_entity_poly.pdbx_strand_id
1 'polypeptide(L)'
;MSKKVDFELKESILELQILRKKTKSSRIEKRLLFLILKDEAKYSTREQLADYLNINEATLRIWSKIYIESGLASLLTISSGGPNNTKVSSNVHKGLEEKLNDSSNPLLGYNDAVSWVKKTFDIDIKYNTLRTYMKRHFGTKLKVPRKSHYKKEEQAIDVFKKLSNSTKSN
;
A
#
# COMPACT_ATOMS: atom_id res chain seq x y z
N MET A 1 0.93 2.23 40.82
CA MET A 1 1.40 3.60 40.56
C MET A 1 2.44 3.56 39.45
N SER A 2 2.13 4.08 38.26
CA SER A 2 3.15 4.21 37.23
C SER A 2 4.27 5.17 37.66
N LYS A 3 5.51 4.75 37.42
CA LYS A 3 6.73 5.54 37.71
C LYS A 3 6.79 6.78 36.79
N LYS A 4 7.65 7.74 37.13
CA LYS A 4 7.92 8.93 36.30
C LYS A 4 8.71 8.55 35.04
N VAL A 5 8.64 9.39 34.00
CA VAL A 5 9.53 9.28 32.83
C VAL A 5 10.85 9.95 33.16
N ASP A 6 11.89 9.15 33.32
CA ASP A 6 13.23 9.65 33.66
C ASP A 6 14.18 9.36 32.50
N PHE A 7 14.54 10.40 31.73
CA PHE A 7 15.60 10.39 30.73
C PHE A 7 16.12 11.82 30.53
N GLU A 8 17.33 11.98 29.99
CA GLU A 8 17.92 13.29 29.69
C GLU A 8 17.45 13.81 28.33
N LEU A 9 16.99 15.06 28.29
CA LEU A 9 16.59 15.72 27.05
C LEU A 9 17.84 16.30 26.37
N LYS A 10 18.02 16.04 25.08
CA LYS A 10 19.18 16.54 24.32
C LYS A 10 18.95 17.92 23.70
N GLU A 11 17.71 18.22 23.33
CA GLU A 11 17.32 19.47 22.68
C GLU A 11 16.88 20.52 23.70
N SER A 12 16.95 21.80 23.33
CA SER A 12 16.48 22.87 24.20
C SER A 12 14.96 23.02 24.16
N ILE A 13 14.37 23.50 25.27
CA ILE A 13 12.92 23.77 25.34
C ILE A 13 12.48 24.76 24.26
N LEU A 14 13.29 25.78 23.97
CA LEU A 14 13.00 26.80 22.96
C LEU A 14 12.90 26.19 21.56
N GLU A 15 13.82 25.29 21.20
CA GLU A 15 13.79 24.57 19.92
C GLU A 15 12.51 23.73 19.79
N LEU A 16 12.14 22.99 20.84
CA LEU A 16 10.92 22.18 20.84
C LEU A 16 9.65 23.04 20.71
N GLN A 17 9.61 24.20 21.36
CA GLN A 17 8.49 25.13 21.25
C GLN A 17 8.37 25.74 19.84
N ILE A 18 9.49 26.11 19.22
CA ILE A 18 9.51 26.61 17.83
C ILE A 18 9.03 25.51 16.87
N LEU A 19 9.55 24.29 17.02
CA LEU A 19 9.13 23.14 16.21
C LEU A 19 7.64 22.87 16.35
N ARG A 20 7.11 22.91 17.58
CA ARG A 20 5.70 22.69 17.87
C ARG A 20 4.81 23.72 17.16
N LYS A 21 5.18 25.00 17.22
CA LYS A 21 4.43 26.07 16.53
C LYS A 21 4.45 25.93 15.01
N LYS A 22 5.54 25.37 14.45
CA LYS A 22 5.70 25.16 13.00
C LYS A 22 4.91 23.94 12.49
N THR A 23 4.72 22.92 13.32
CA THR A 23 4.06 21.67 12.91
C THR A 23 2.55 21.83 12.72
N LYS A 24 2.02 21.35 11.59
CA LYS A 24 0.57 21.29 11.31
C LYS A 24 -0.09 19.98 11.77
N SER A 25 0.69 18.95 12.05
CA SER A 25 0.17 17.62 12.40
C SER A 25 -0.06 17.49 13.89
N SER A 26 -1.32 17.28 14.30
CA SER A 26 -1.69 17.11 15.70
C SER A 26 -0.98 15.93 16.38
N ARG A 27 -0.67 14.87 15.62
CA ARG A 27 0.06 13.71 16.13
C ARG A 27 1.50 14.07 16.51
N ILE A 28 2.17 14.85 15.67
CA ILE A 28 3.55 15.31 15.92
C ILE A 28 3.55 16.34 17.05
N GLU A 29 2.56 17.23 17.06
CA GLU A 29 2.40 18.24 18.10
C GLU A 29 2.31 17.61 19.50
N LYS A 30 1.51 16.56 19.68
CA LYS A 30 1.41 15.84 20.97
C LYS A 30 2.74 15.22 21.41
N ARG A 31 3.55 14.73 20.48
CA ARG A 31 4.88 14.16 20.77
C ARG A 31 5.87 15.23 21.22
N LEU A 32 5.83 16.42 20.61
CA LEU A 32 6.62 17.57 21.04
C LEU A 32 6.17 18.08 22.41
N LEU A 33 4.85 18.17 22.62
CA LEU A 33 4.27 18.60 23.89
C LEU A 33 4.65 17.63 25.03
N PHE A 34 4.70 16.33 24.75
CA PHE A 34 5.21 15.33 25.69
C PHE A 34 6.64 15.65 26.17
N LEU A 35 7.56 15.98 25.28
CA LEU A 35 8.95 16.30 25.64
C LEU A 35 9.04 17.57 26.49
N ILE A 36 8.30 18.62 26.10
CA ILE A 36 8.26 19.90 26.82
C ILE A 36 7.72 19.70 28.25
N LEU A 37 6.58 19.03 28.39
CA LEU A 37 5.95 18.81 29.70
C LEU A 37 6.75 17.88 30.61
N LYS A 38 7.49 16.94 30.01
CA LYS A 38 8.44 16.10 30.76
C LYS A 38 9.57 16.93 31.34
N ASP A 39 10.10 17.89 30.58
CA ASP A 39 11.23 18.73 31.00
C ASP A 39 10.82 19.74 32.07
N GLU A 40 9.62 20.33 31.92
CA GLU A 40 9.00 21.18 32.93
C GLU A 40 8.68 20.43 34.25
N ALA A 41 8.84 19.10 34.28
CA ALA A 41 8.58 18.23 35.43
C ALA A 41 7.18 18.42 36.06
N LYS A 42 6.20 18.87 35.25
CA LYS A 42 4.88 19.33 35.70
C LYS A 42 4.00 18.23 36.28
N TYR A 43 4.25 16.98 35.89
CA TYR A 43 3.46 15.82 36.30
C TYR A 43 4.31 14.82 37.08
N SER A 44 3.72 14.30 38.17
CA SER A 44 4.40 13.36 39.08
C SER A 44 4.47 11.95 38.51
N THR A 45 3.45 11.55 37.72
CA THR A 45 3.37 10.21 37.14
C THR A 45 3.19 10.26 35.62
N ARG A 46 3.58 9.15 34.97
CA ARG A 46 3.32 8.94 33.54
C ARG A 46 1.85 8.95 33.17
N GLU A 47 1.01 8.38 34.04
CA GLU A 47 -0.45 8.32 33.86
C GLU A 47 -1.03 9.73 33.75
N GLN A 48 -0.69 10.63 34.67
CA GLN A 48 -1.17 12.02 34.64
C GLN A 48 -0.77 12.77 33.35
N LEU A 49 0.46 12.56 32.88
CA LEU A 49 0.95 13.15 31.64
C LEU A 49 0.21 12.58 30.41
N ALA A 50 -0.05 11.27 30.41
CA ALA A 50 -0.79 10.60 29.35
C ALA A 50 -2.25 11.07 29.29
N ASP A 51 -2.90 11.21 30.46
CA ASP A 51 -4.26 11.72 30.60
C ASP A 51 -4.36 13.15 30.06
N TYR A 52 -3.41 14.02 30.42
CA TYR A 52 -3.38 15.39 29.89
C TYR A 52 -3.25 15.43 28.35
N LEU A 53 -2.42 14.55 27.78
CA LEU A 53 -2.25 14.44 26.33
C LEU A 53 -3.39 13.67 25.63
N ASN A 54 -4.35 13.15 26.39
CA ASN A 54 -5.43 12.27 25.93
C ASN A 54 -4.88 11.09 25.12
N ILE A 55 -3.91 10.37 25.70
CA ILE A 55 -3.31 9.16 25.12
C ILE A 55 -3.21 8.07 26.18
N ASN A 56 -3.07 6.82 25.75
CA ASN A 56 -2.80 5.72 26.65
C ASN A 56 -1.36 5.79 27.20
N GLU A 57 -1.16 5.44 28.47
CA GLU A 57 0.15 5.33 29.13
C GLU A 57 1.15 4.46 28.32
N ALA A 58 0.67 3.37 27.72
CA ALA A 58 1.49 2.49 26.89
C ALA A 58 2.09 3.22 25.68
N THR A 59 1.35 4.16 25.08
CA THR A 59 1.83 5.01 23.98
C THR A 59 2.96 5.92 24.45
N LEU A 60 2.81 6.50 25.63
CA LEU A 60 3.83 7.37 26.23
C LEU A 60 5.10 6.59 26.58
N ARG A 61 4.96 5.33 27.03
CA ARG A 61 6.09 4.41 27.23
C ARG A 61 6.82 4.12 25.92
N ILE A 62 6.09 3.88 24.83
CA ILE A 62 6.67 3.67 23.49
C ILE A 62 7.40 4.94 23.01
N TRP A 63 6.82 6.12 23.18
CA TRP A 63 7.45 7.39 22.80
C TRP A 63 8.76 7.64 23.56
N SER A 64 8.75 7.39 24.87
CA SER A 64 9.96 7.49 25.70
C SER A 64 11.05 6.54 25.18
N LYS A 65 10.69 5.29 24.87
CA LYS A 65 11.61 4.30 24.32
C LYS A 65 12.21 4.74 22.97
N ILE A 66 11.37 5.17 22.03
CA ILE A 66 11.80 5.63 20.69
C ILE A 66 12.76 6.82 20.81
N TYR A 67 12.46 7.77 21.70
CA TYR A 67 13.30 8.93 21.91
C TYR A 67 14.66 8.55 22.51
N ILE A 68 14.69 7.67 23.51
CA ILE A 68 15.92 7.19 24.13
C ILE A 68 16.79 6.43 23.11
N GLU A 69 16.19 5.55 22.31
CA GLU A 69 16.92 4.68 21.38
C GLU A 69 17.34 5.38 20.08
N SER A 70 16.54 6.32 19.57
CA SER A 70 16.72 6.88 18.21
C SER A 70 16.58 8.40 18.12
N GLY A 71 16.30 9.09 19.22
CA GLY A 71 16.25 10.55 19.30
C GLY A 71 14.99 11.19 18.72
N LEU A 72 15.02 12.52 18.62
CA LEU A 72 13.88 13.35 18.23
C LEU A 72 13.36 13.05 16.82
N ALA A 73 14.25 12.90 15.83
CA ALA A 73 13.84 12.69 14.43
C ALA A 73 12.95 11.44 14.27
N SER A 74 13.33 10.33 14.91
CA SER A 74 12.53 9.10 14.91
C SER A 74 11.23 9.27 15.68
N LEU A 75 11.23 10.00 16.81
CA LEU A 75 10.01 10.32 17.52
C LEU A 75 9.05 11.15 16.66
N LEU A 76 9.51 12.09 15.84
CA LEU A 76 8.65 12.91 14.99
C LEU A 76 8.19 12.19 13.72
N THR A 77 8.86 11.10 13.34
CA THR A 77 8.50 10.31 12.15
C THR A 77 7.21 9.52 12.41
N ILE A 78 6.22 9.71 11.53
CA ILE A 78 4.97 8.93 11.54
C ILE A 78 5.03 7.96 10.38
N SER A 79 5.31 6.69 10.66
CA SER A 79 5.12 5.63 9.67
C SER A 79 3.64 5.27 9.60
N SER A 80 2.96 5.69 8.53
CA SER A 80 1.81 4.91 8.03
C SER A 80 2.38 3.60 7.47
N GLY A 81 1.70 2.47 7.71
CA GLY A 81 2.18 1.14 7.28
C GLY A 81 2.81 1.17 5.89
N GLY A 82 3.98 0.54 5.76
CA GLY A 82 4.80 0.56 4.56
C GLY A 82 4.07 -0.02 3.34
N PRO A 83 4.67 0.10 2.13
CA PRO A 83 4.11 -0.53 0.95
C PRO A 83 3.91 -2.02 1.22
N ASN A 84 2.69 -2.51 0.98
CA ASN A 84 2.40 -3.93 1.08
C ASN A 84 3.41 -4.70 0.23
N ASN A 85 4.05 -5.74 0.77
CA ASN A 85 4.96 -6.62 0.04
C ASN A 85 4.26 -7.18 -1.21
N THR A 86 4.43 -6.52 -2.35
CA THR A 86 3.82 -6.93 -3.60
C THR A 86 4.57 -8.16 -4.10
N LYS A 87 3.87 -9.29 -4.26
CA LYS A 87 4.44 -10.51 -4.85
C LYS A 87 4.99 -10.32 -6.28
N VAL A 88 4.63 -9.22 -6.93
CA VAL A 88 5.14 -8.83 -8.24
C VAL A 88 6.38 -7.95 -8.04
N SER A 89 7.55 -8.55 -8.25
CA SER A 89 8.83 -7.84 -8.29
C SER A 89 8.92 -6.92 -9.52
N SER A 90 9.81 -5.93 -9.49
CA SER A 90 10.09 -5.04 -10.62
C SER A 90 10.47 -5.82 -11.90
N ASN A 91 11.16 -6.96 -11.77
CA ASN A 91 11.52 -7.81 -12.90
C ASN A 91 10.28 -8.44 -13.56
N VAL A 92 9.34 -8.92 -12.73
CA VAL A 92 8.08 -9.50 -13.22
C VAL A 92 7.22 -8.43 -13.87
N HIS A 93 7.22 -7.21 -13.33
CA HIS A 93 6.52 -6.07 -13.92
C HIS A 93 7.02 -5.79 -15.34
N LYS A 94 8.33 -5.63 -15.52
CA LYS A 94 8.93 -5.38 -16.84
C LYS A 94 8.67 -6.52 -17.82
N GLY A 95 8.83 -7.77 -17.38
CA GLY A 95 8.54 -8.92 -18.23
C GLY A 95 7.07 -8.97 -18.67
N LEU A 96 6.12 -8.63 -17.79
CA LEU A 96 4.71 -8.53 -18.15
C LEU A 96 4.43 -7.40 -19.13
N GLU A 97 5.10 -6.26 -18.98
CA GLU A 97 4.98 -5.11 -19.90
C GLU A 97 5.47 -5.47 -21.30
N GLU A 98 6.67 -6.05 -21.41
CA GLU A 98 7.22 -6.56 -22.68
C GLU A 98 6.30 -7.61 -23.31
N LYS A 99 5.82 -8.55 -22.50
CA LYS A 99 4.92 -9.63 -22.96
C LYS A 99 3.57 -9.12 -23.43
N LEU A 100 3.06 -8.02 -22.89
CA LEU A 100 1.81 -7.39 -23.33
C LEU A 100 1.96 -6.60 -24.62
N ASN A 101 3.16 -6.08 -24.90
CA ASN A 101 3.47 -5.37 -26.14
C ASN A 101 3.85 -6.30 -27.30
N ASP A 102 4.29 -7.53 -27.00
CA ASP A 102 4.60 -8.54 -28.00
C ASP A 102 3.33 -9.12 -28.66
N SER A 103 3.20 -8.92 -29.97
CA SER A 103 2.09 -9.42 -30.79
C SER A 103 2.29 -10.85 -31.30
N SER A 104 3.51 -11.40 -31.23
CA SER A 104 3.81 -12.73 -31.76
C SER A 104 3.26 -13.87 -30.90
N ASN A 105 3.15 -13.67 -29.59
CA ASN A 105 2.58 -14.66 -28.67
C ASN A 105 1.77 -13.98 -27.56
N PRO A 106 0.53 -13.55 -27.85
CA PRO A 106 -0.31 -12.81 -26.92
C PRO A 106 -0.85 -13.68 -25.79
N LEU A 107 -1.04 -13.07 -24.61
CA LEU A 107 -1.68 -13.74 -23.47
C LEU A 107 -3.17 -13.95 -23.75
N LEU A 108 -3.63 -15.20 -23.69
CA LEU A 108 -5.03 -15.56 -23.96
C LEU A 108 -5.98 -15.16 -22.82
N GLY A 109 -5.44 -14.96 -21.61
CA GLY A 109 -6.18 -14.51 -20.46
C GLY A 109 -5.34 -14.47 -19.19
N TYR A 110 -5.96 -14.19 -18.06
CA TYR A 110 -5.25 -14.06 -16.78
C TYR A 110 -4.71 -15.39 -16.24
N ASN A 111 -5.35 -16.53 -16.54
CA ASN A 111 -4.82 -17.85 -16.16
C ASN A 111 -3.53 -18.18 -16.92
N ASP A 112 -3.48 -17.77 -18.19
CA ASP A 112 -2.30 -17.90 -19.04
C ASP A 112 -1.17 -17.00 -18.53
N ALA A 113 -1.50 -15.77 -18.13
CA ALA A 113 -0.55 -14.87 -17.48
C ALA A 113 0.04 -15.45 -16.18
N VAL A 114 -0.77 -16.11 -15.33
CA VAL A 114 -0.26 -16.79 -14.11
C VAL A 114 0.72 -17.90 -14.48
N SER A 115 0.36 -18.71 -15.46
CA SER A 115 1.18 -19.84 -15.92
C SER A 115 2.49 -19.34 -16.53
N TRP A 116 2.45 -18.26 -17.30
CA TRP A 116 3.63 -17.62 -17.89
C TRP A 116 4.56 -17.04 -16.81
N VAL A 117 4.02 -16.34 -15.81
CA VAL A 117 4.84 -15.82 -14.70
C VAL A 117 5.50 -16.96 -13.92
N LYS A 118 4.76 -18.03 -13.65
CA LYS A 118 5.31 -19.22 -12.98
C LYS A 118 6.43 -19.87 -13.81
N LYS A 119 6.26 -19.98 -15.12
CA LYS A 119 7.26 -20.59 -16.01
C LYS A 119 8.52 -19.73 -16.19
N THR A 120 8.37 -18.42 -16.30
CA THR A 120 9.47 -17.50 -16.63
C THR A 120 10.24 -17.04 -15.40
N PHE A 121 9.55 -16.82 -14.28
CA PHE A 121 10.14 -16.24 -13.07
C PHE A 121 10.14 -17.18 -11.87
N ASP A 122 9.56 -18.38 -11.97
CA ASP A 122 9.40 -19.34 -10.87
C ASP A 122 8.68 -18.77 -9.64
N ILE A 123 7.74 -17.85 -9.87
CA ILE A 123 6.95 -17.22 -8.82
C ILE A 123 5.50 -17.70 -8.90
N ASP A 124 5.02 -18.33 -7.82
CA ASP A 124 3.62 -18.71 -7.68
C ASP A 124 2.77 -17.54 -7.17
N ILE A 125 2.06 -16.90 -8.11
CA ILE A 125 1.17 -15.77 -7.85
C ILE A 125 -0.29 -16.22 -7.97
N LYS A 126 -1.08 -15.98 -6.91
CA LYS A 126 -2.53 -16.22 -6.94
C LYS A 126 -3.18 -15.43 -8.08
N TYR A 127 -4.09 -16.06 -8.81
CA TYR A 127 -4.84 -15.47 -9.92
C TYR A 127 -5.38 -14.06 -9.61
N ASN A 128 -6.06 -13.88 -8.48
CA ASN A 128 -6.67 -12.60 -8.14
C ASN A 128 -5.62 -11.50 -7.90
N THR A 129 -4.46 -11.86 -7.35
CA THR A 129 -3.34 -10.93 -7.15
C THR A 129 -2.79 -10.46 -8.49
N LEU A 130 -2.48 -11.40 -9.39
CA LEU A 130 -1.93 -11.06 -10.70
C LEU A 130 -2.94 -10.28 -11.54
N ARG A 131 -4.21 -10.70 -11.57
CA ARG A 131 -5.28 -9.99 -12.28
C ARG A 131 -5.48 -8.57 -11.77
N THR A 132 -5.55 -8.37 -10.45
CA THR A 132 -5.74 -7.03 -9.87
C THR A 132 -4.53 -6.15 -10.16
N TYR A 133 -3.33 -6.72 -10.09
CA TYR A 133 -2.10 -6.04 -10.44
C TYR A 133 -2.08 -5.60 -11.92
N MET A 134 -2.31 -6.52 -12.85
CA MET A 134 -2.32 -6.22 -14.29
C MET A 134 -3.40 -5.21 -14.68
N LYS A 135 -4.53 -5.18 -13.98
CA LYS A 135 -5.56 -4.16 -14.17
C LYS A 135 -5.13 -2.79 -13.66
N ARG A 136 -4.52 -2.73 -12.48
CA ARG A 136 -4.08 -1.47 -11.86
C ARG A 136 -2.92 -0.83 -12.62
N HIS A 137 -1.96 -1.63 -13.07
CA HIS A 137 -0.71 -1.13 -13.64
C HIS A 137 -0.74 -1.01 -15.17
N PHE A 138 -1.38 -1.96 -15.87
CA PHE A 138 -1.37 -2.01 -17.35
C PHE A 138 -2.75 -1.75 -17.96
N GLY A 139 -3.78 -1.48 -17.15
CA GLY A 139 -5.14 -1.22 -17.65
C GLY A 139 -5.79 -2.39 -18.40
N THR A 140 -5.26 -3.61 -18.26
CA THR A 140 -5.71 -4.76 -19.06
C THR A 140 -7.20 -5.06 -18.88
N LYS A 141 -7.87 -5.39 -19.98
CA LYS A 141 -9.27 -5.84 -19.98
C LYS A 141 -9.39 -7.07 -20.87
N LEU A 142 -9.95 -8.15 -20.33
CA LEU A 142 -10.28 -9.32 -21.13
C LEU A 142 -11.29 -8.92 -22.21
N LYS A 143 -10.98 -9.24 -23.47
CA LYS A 143 -11.91 -9.05 -24.58
C LYS A 143 -13.02 -10.10 -24.45
N VAL A 144 -14.22 -9.66 -24.09
CA VAL A 144 -15.38 -10.54 -23.95
C VAL A 144 -16.31 -10.31 -25.14
N PRO A 145 -16.81 -11.38 -25.80
CA PRO A 145 -17.83 -11.22 -26.84
C PRO A 145 -19.09 -10.56 -26.26
N ARG A 146 -19.79 -9.76 -27.07
CA ARG A 146 -21.07 -9.19 -26.63
C ARG A 146 -22.05 -10.33 -26.36
N LYS A 147 -22.82 -10.21 -25.27
CA LYS A 147 -23.92 -11.13 -24.97
C LYS A 147 -24.84 -11.22 -26.19
N SER A 148 -24.95 -12.40 -26.78
CA SER A 148 -25.96 -12.66 -27.81
C SER A 148 -27.35 -12.63 -27.17
N HIS A 149 -28.33 -12.12 -27.90
CA HIS A 149 -29.72 -12.15 -27.47
C HIS A 149 -30.22 -13.60 -27.42
N TYR A 150 -30.95 -13.97 -26.36
CA TYR A 150 -31.39 -15.35 -26.11
C TYR A 150 -32.38 -15.89 -27.16
N LYS A 151 -33.07 -15.02 -27.91
CA LYS A 151 -33.94 -15.40 -29.05
C LYS A 151 -33.19 -15.56 -30.38
N LYS A 152 -31.86 -15.60 -30.38
CA LYS A 152 -31.12 -15.89 -31.62
C LYS A 152 -31.24 -17.38 -31.92
N GLU A 153 -31.89 -17.71 -33.03
CA GLU A 153 -31.99 -19.07 -33.54
C GLU A 153 -30.62 -19.58 -34.00
N GLU A 154 -30.21 -20.76 -33.53
CA GLU A 154 -28.90 -21.35 -33.85
C GLU A 154 -28.73 -21.60 -35.36
N GLN A 155 -29.83 -21.95 -36.04
CA GLN A 155 -29.85 -22.21 -37.48
C GLN A 155 -29.50 -20.97 -38.32
N ALA A 156 -29.88 -19.77 -37.89
CA ALA A 156 -29.55 -18.52 -38.58
C ALA A 156 -28.06 -18.14 -38.42
N ILE A 157 -27.40 -18.58 -37.35
CA ILE A 157 -25.98 -18.32 -37.09
C ILE A 157 -25.11 -19.15 -38.06
N ASP A 158 -25.48 -20.40 -38.31
CA ASP A 158 -24.73 -21.27 -39.22
C ASP A 158 -24.88 -20.87 -40.69
N VAL A 159 -26.07 -20.41 -41.10
CA VAL A 159 -26.28 -19.84 -42.44
C VAL A 159 -25.45 -18.57 -42.63
N PHE A 160 -25.43 -17.67 -41.64
CA PHE A 160 -24.65 -16.43 -41.71
C PHE A 160 -23.13 -16.67 -41.77
N LYS A 161 -22.60 -17.60 -40.95
CA LYS A 161 -21.18 -17.97 -40.98
C LYS A 161 -20.75 -18.59 -42.33
N LYS A 162 -21.61 -19.39 -42.95
CA LYS A 162 -21.34 -19.99 -44.27
C LYS A 162 -21.32 -18.94 -45.38
N LEU A 163 -22.25 -17.97 -45.35
CA LEU A 163 -22.30 -16.90 -46.34
C LEU A 163 -21.04 -16.01 -46.32
N SER A 164 -20.54 -15.67 -45.12
CA SER A 164 -19.32 -14.83 -44.99
C SER A 164 -18.02 -15.50 -45.46
N ASN A 165 -17.99 -16.84 -45.50
CA ASN A 165 -16.82 -17.58 -45.98
C ASN A 165 -16.85 -17.77 -47.51
N SER A 166 -18.04 -17.81 -48.13
CA SER A 166 -18.20 -17.95 -49.59
C SER A 166 -17.79 -16.69 -50.36
N THR A 167 -17.82 -15.50 -49.75
CA THR A 167 -17.46 -14.24 -50.41
C THR A 167 -15.94 -13.98 -50.44
N LYS A 168 -15.14 -14.84 -49.79
CA LYS A 168 -13.66 -14.73 -49.75
C LYS A 168 -12.95 -15.57 -50.81
N SER A 169 -13.69 -16.28 -51.66
CA SER A 169 -13.18 -17.03 -52.79
C SER A 169 -13.75 -16.43 -54.07
N ASN A 170 -13.16 -15.30 -54.48
CA ASN A 170 -13.09 -14.77 -55.85
C ASN A 170 -11.99 -13.71 -55.88
#